data_AF-A0A970CA50-F1
#
_entry.id   AF-A0A970CA50-F1
#
_cell.length_a   1.000
_cell.length_b   1.000
_cell.length_c   1.000
_cell.angle_alpha   90.00
_cell.angle_beta   90.00
_cell.angle_gamma   90.00
#
_symmetry.space_group_name_H-M   'P 1'
#
loop_
_entity.id
_entity.type
_entity.pdbx_description
1 polymer ?
#
loop_
_entity_poly.entity_id
_entity_poly.type
_entity_poly.pdbx_seq_one_letter_code
_entity_poly.pdbx_strand_id
1 'polypeptide(L)'
;MITAQALIAKFQYALDQKWGYIWGGTGQTWTQAKQDAATRSMTVKYGSRWIGKRVADCSGLFSWAFKELGGYMYHGSNTMWNKYCTSKGTLQSGITIRPGTAVFLVNSAGSRHHVGLFIGNDTVIEAKGTAYGVVTSKLSHWDEWGELTGVDYTNEGSETVVATLRKGDKGEDVRVLQTKLLALGYGLPKYGADGSYGAETTAAVMAFQTDKGLVADGICGPITQAVLDDVKTEEIEDDATPEMKRVIITASGDGVDIRAGNSEQYSLITTAQNGTSYDWVATAENGWHAVALENQVGWVSGEFGQIE
;
A
#
# COMPACT_ATOMS: atom_id res chain seq x y z
N MET A 1 8.53 -9.41 -17.34
CA MET A 1 7.21 -8.79 -17.55
C MET A 1 6.98 -7.84 -16.38
N ILE A 2 6.41 -6.66 -16.61
CA ILE A 2 6.09 -5.73 -15.51
C ILE A 2 4.83 -6.25 -14.83
N THR A 3 4.79 -6.37 -13.50
CA THR A 3 3.54 -6.74 -12.83
C THR A 3 2.61 -5.53 -12.71
N ALA A 4 1.29 -5.75 -12.74
CA ALA A 4 0.30 -4.69 -12.51
C ALA A 4 0.56 -3.96 -11.18
N GLN A 5 0.92 -4.71 -10.12
CA GLN A 5 1.21 -4.16 -8.80
C GLN A 5 2.45 -3.26 -8.79
N ALA A 6 3.54 -3.65 -9.47
CA ALA A 6 4.73 -2.81 -9.58
C ALA A 6 4.43 -1.50 -10.34
N LEU A 7 3.57 -1.55 -11.36
CA LEU A 7 3.12 -0.36 -12.08
C LEU A 7 2.28 0.56 -11.18
N ILE A 8 1.35 0.00 -10.41
CA ILE A 8 0.55 0.75 -9.41
C ILE A 8 1.46 1.42 -8.38
N ALA A 9 2.46 0.70 -7.86
CA ALA A 9 3.40 1.24 -6.86
C ALA A 9 4.17 2.47 -7.39
N LYS A 10 4.54 2.50 -8.68
CA LYS A 10 5.17 3.69 -9.28
C LYS A 10 4.20 4.87 -9.37
N PHE A 11 2.94 4.64 -9.72
CA PHE A 11 1.93 5.70 -9.74
C PHE A 11 1.64 6.24 -8.34
N GLN A 12 1.55 5.35 -7.35
CA GLN A 12 1.39 5.72 -5.95
C GLN A 12 2.57 6.56 -5.45
N TYR A 13 3.80 6.16 -5.77
CA TYR A 13 4.99 6.96 -5.46
C TYR A 13 4.91 8.38 -6.04
N ALA A 14 4.49 8.53 -7.29
CA ALA A 14 4.37 9.86 -7.90
C ALA A 14 3.30 10.73 -7.23
N LEU A 15 2.18 10.11 -6.82
CA LEU A 15 1.12 10.76 -6.05
C LEU A 15 1.62 11.20 -4.67
N ASP A 16 2.29 10.33 -3.92
CA ASP A 16 2.76 10.57 -2.56
C ASP A 16 3.85 11.65 -2.53
N GLN A 17 4.73 11.64 -3.52
CA GLN A 17 5.74 12.68 -3.73
C GLN A 17 5.17 13.99 -4.29
N LYS A 18 3.85 14.08 -4.48
CA LYS A 18 3.11 15.25 -4.95
C LYS A 18 3.72 15.81 -6.24
N TRP A 19 3.95 14.93 -7.22
CA TRP A 19 4.51 15.31 -8.51
C TRP A 19 3.66 16.36 -9.20
N GLY A 20 4.33 17.28 -9.89
CA GLY A 20 3.68 18.29 -10.70
C GLY A 20 3.30 17.77 -12.08
N TYR A 21 2.64 18.63 -12.84
CA TYR A 21 2.33 18.37 -14.24
C TYR A 21 2.94 19.45 -15.11
N ILE A 22 3.67 19.02 -16.14
CA ILE A 22 4.17 19.86 -17.21
C ILE A 22 3.94 19.10 -18.51
N TRP A 23 3.44 19.80 -19.55
CA TRP A 23 3.28 19.23 -20.88
C TRP A 23 4.61 18.69 -21.42
N GLY A 24 4.63 17.41 -21.84
CA GLY A 24 5.85 16.72 -22.26
C GLY A 24 6.73 16.24 -21.10
N GLY A 25 6.25 16.35 -19.85
CA GLY A 25 6.94 15.84 -18.68
C GLY A 25 6.98 14.32 -18.66
N THR A 26 8.13 13.72 -18.37
CA THR A 26 8.35 12.26 -18.28
C THR A 26 9.09 11.88 -17.00
N GLY A 27 8.85 12.62 -15.91
CA GLY A 27 9.39 12.36 -14.58
C GLY A 27 10.66 13.14 -14.23
N GLN A 28 11.17 13.99 -15.10
CA GLN A 28 12.28 14.89 -14.77
C GLN A 28 11.90 15.93 -13.72
N THR A 29 12.89 16.47 -13.01
CA THR A 29 12.70 17.64 -12.14
C THR A 29 12.47 18.91 -12.97
N TRP A 30 11.48 19.70 -12.56
CA TRP A 30 11.20 21.03 -13.09
C TRP A 30 12.08 22.07 -12.39
N THR A 31 12.85 22.83 -13.15
CA THR A 31 13.83 23.79 -12.62
C THR A 31 13.41 25.21 -12.93
N GLN A 32 13.97 26.20 -12.21
CA GLN A 32 13.74 27.61 -12.49
C GLN A 32 14.08 27.94 -13.95
N ALA A 33 15.23 27.50 -14.45
CA ALA A 33 15.62 27.72 -15.85
C ALA A 33 14.60 27.15 -16.87
N LYS A 34 13.99 25.99 -16.59
CA LYS A 34 12.94 25.43 -17.44
C LYS A 34 11.64 26.22 -17.35
N GLN A 35 11.31 26.76 -16.18
CA GLN A 35 10.17 27.65 -16.01
C GLN A 35 10.36 28.94 -16.79
N ASP A 36 11.53 29.56 -16.71
CA ASP A 36 11.83 30.82 -17.41
C ASP A 36 11.79 30.65 -18.94
N ALA A 37 12.15 29.47 -19.44
CA ALA A 37 12.08 29.11 -20.85
C ALA A 37 10.69 28.63 -21.33
N ALA A 38 9.70 28.52 -20.44
CA ALA A 38 8.40 27.97 -20.80
C ALA A 38 7.59 28.94 -21.67
N THR A 39 7.04 28.45 -22.78
CA THR A 39 6.21 29.25 -23.70
C THR A 39 4.72 28.87 -23.68
N ARG A 40 4.39 27.67 -23.20
CA ARG A 40 3.01 27.19 -23.17
C ARG A 40 2.23 27.92 -22.07
N SER A 41 1.11 28.55 -22.42
CA SER A 41 0.33 29.43 -21.52
C SER A 41 0.05 28.83 -20.15
N MET A 42 -0.42 27.59 -20.07
CA MET A 42 -0.70 26.92 -18.81
C MET A 42 0.57 26.62 -18.00
N THR A 43 1.68 26.28 -18.67
CA THR A 43 3.00 26.09 -18.04
C THR A 43 3.56 27.41 -17.50
N VAL A 44 3.42 28.50 -18.25
CA VAL A 44 3.80 29.84 -17.76
C VAL A 44 2.99 30.21 -16.53
N LYS A 45 1.66 30.00 -16.59
CA LYS A 45 0.73 30.39 -15.52
C LYS A 45 0.93 29.58 -14.24
N TYR A 46 1.14 28.27 -14.35
CA TYR A 46 1.10 27.37 -13.19
C TYR A 46 2.43 26.69 -12.89
N GLY A 47 3.35 26.59 -13.84
CA GLY A 47 4.56 25.76 -13.73
C GLY A 47 5.52 26.16 -12.62
N SER A 48 5.54 27.44 -12.21
CA SER A 48 6.39 27.92 -11.11
C SER A 48 6.12 27.18 -9.79
N ARG A 49 4.90 26.68 -9.57
CA ARG A 49 4.52 25.90 -8.37
C ARG A 49 5.22 24.54 -8.29
N TRP A 50 5.75 24.06 -9.42
CA TRP A 50 6.36 22.73 -9.54
C TRP A 50 7.89 22.78 -9.54
N ILE A 51 8.50 23.96 -9.40
CA ILE A 51 9.96 24.08 -9.33
C ILE A 51 10.50 23.26 -8.15
N GLY A 52 11.53 22.47 -8.42
CA GLY A 52 12.12 21.52 -7.46
C GLY A 52 11.40 20.18 -7.38
N LYS A 53 10.21 20.03 -7.99
CA LYS A 53 9.47 18.77 -8.03
C LYS A 53 9.69 18.02 -9.33
N ARG A 54 9.52 16.70 -9.29
CA ARG A 54 9.37 15.88 -10.50
C ARG A 54 8.02 16.19 -11.17
N VAL A 55 8.02 16.19 -12.50
CA VAL A 55 6.85 16.53 -13.30
C VAL A 55 6.62 15.52 -14.42
N ALA A 56 5.35 15.19 -14.65
CA ALA A 56 4.94 14.34 -15.74
C ALA A 56 3.64 14.85 -16.37
N ASP A 57 3.46 14.65 -17.68
CA ASP A 57 2.11 14.68 -18.26
C ASP A 57 1.42 13.32 -18.08
N CYS A 58 0.14 13.23 -18.47
CA CYS A 58 -0.67 12.03 -18.23
C CYS A 58 -0.02 10.77 -18.79
N SER A 59 0.47 10.83 -20.02
CA SER A 59 1.14 9.71 -20.68
C SER A 59 2.62 9.58 -20.33
N GLY A 60 3.26 10.68 -19.96
CA GLY A 60 4.65 10.70 -19.53
C GLY A 60 4.84 10.07 -18.15
N LEU A 61 3.80 10.05 -17.32
CA LEU A 61 3.81 9.30 -16.06
C LEU A 61 3.89 7.79 -16.32
N PHE A 62 3.13 7.28 -17.30
CA PHE A 62 3.25 5.89 -17.77
C PHE A 62 4.64 5.61 -18.34
N SER A 63 5.12 6.49 -19.23
CA SER A 63 6.44 6.32 -19.86
C SER A 63 7.56 6.25 -18.81
N TRP A 64 7.51 7.11 -17.80
CA TRP A 64 8.43 7.06 -16.67
C TRP A 64 8.30 5.74 -15.89
N ALA A 65 7.09 5.36 -15.48
CA ALA A 65 6.88 4.17 -14.67
C ALA A 65 7.37 2.89 -15.40
N PHE A 66 7.05 2.76 -16.70
CA PHE A 66 7.54 1.65 -17.52
C PHE A 66 9.07 1.64 -17.59
N LYS A 67 9.70 2.81 -17.80
CA LYS A 67 11.17 2.93 -17.86
C LYS A 67 11.83 2.48 -16.55
N GLU A 68 11.30 2.89 -15.40
CA GLU A 68 11.83 2.50 -14.09
C GLU A 68 11.70 1.01 -13.80
N LEU A 69 10.71 0.35 -14.43
CA LEU A 69 10.44 -1.08 -14.27
C LEU A 69 11.13 -1.91 -15.37
N GLY A 70 12.11 -1.34 -16.07
CA GLY A 70 12.88 -2.01 -17.12
C GLY A 70 12.13 -2.20 -18.44
N GLY A 71 10.96 -1.59 -18.60
CA GLY A 71 10.18 -1.59 -19.82
C GLY A 71 10.31 -0.30 -20.64
N TYR A 72 9.51 -0.22 -21.71
CA TYR A 72 9.45 0.96 -22.56
C TYR A 72 8.03 1.22 -23.02
N MET A 73 7.57 2.46 -22.86
CA MET A 73 6.29 2.93 -23.37
C MET A 73 6.44 4.33 -23.94
N TYR A 74 5.96 4.51 -25.17
CA TYR A 74 5.91 5.82 -25.80
C TYR A 74 4.83 6.68 -25.12
N HIS A 75 5.18 7.92 -24.76
CA HIS A 75 4.21 8.83 -24.15
C HIS A 75 3.31 9.47 -25.21
N GLY A 76 2.01 9.25 -25.07
CA GLY A 76 0.93 9.87 -25.81
C GLY A 76 -0.32 9.01 -25.64
N SER A 77 -1.40 9.54 -25.06
CA SER A 77 -2.58 8.75 -24.68
C SER A 77 -3.22 8.01 -25.86
N ASN A 78 -3.35 8.65 -27.03
CA ASN A 78 -3.80 7.99 -28.26
C ASN A 78 -2.83 6.90 -28.73
N THR A 79 -1.53 7.13 -28.61
CA THR A 79 -0.51 6.13 -28.99
C THR A 79 -0.56 4.94 -28.05
N MET A 80 -0.71 5.17 -26.75
CA MET A 80 -0.95 4.12 -25.76
C MET A 80 -2.16 3.28 -26.13
N TRP A 81 -3.31 3.92 -26.37
CA TRP A 81 -4.53 3.23 -26.79
C TRP A 81 -4.34 2.35 -28.03
N ASN A 82 -3.69 2.88 -29.06
CA ASN A 82 -3.58 2.19 -30.35
C ASN A 82 -2.52 1.09 -30.37
N LYS A 83 -1.38 1.31 -29.72
CA LYS A 83 -0.20 0.44 -29.84
C LYS A 83 0.03 -0.44 -28.63
N TYR A 84 -0.39 0.00 -27.45
CA TYR A 84 -0.01 -0.61 -26.19
C TYR A 84 -1.19 -1.19 -25.42
N CYS A 85 -2.44 -1.08 -25.90
CA CYS A 85 -3.56 -1.78 -25.28
C CYS A 85 -3.85 -3.12 -25.99
N THR A 86 -3.71 -4.23 -25.29
CA THR A 86 -3.94 -5.60 -25.80
C THR A 86 -5.41 -6.02 -25.72
N SER A 87 -6.08 -5.64 -24.63
CA SER A 87 -7.52 -5.76 -24.42
C SER A 87 -8.05 -4.38 -24.04
N LYS A 88 -9.21 -3.97 -24.59
CA LYS A 88 -9.74 -2.62 -24.38
C LYS A 88 -11.22 -2.52 -24.72
N GLY A 89 -11.91 -1.56 -24.12
CA GLY A 89 -13.33 -1.33 -24.35
C GLY A 89 -13.86 -0.07 -23.68
N THR A 90 -15.18 0.11 -23.77
CA THR A 90 -15.90 1.20 -23.09
C THR A 90 -16.13 0.85 -21.63
N LEU A 91 -16.00 1.83 -20.74
CA LEU A 91 -16.43 1.72 -19.36
C LEU A 91 -17.96 1.81 -19.31
N GLN A 92 -18.60 0.73 -18.89
CA GLN A 92 -20.07 0.62 -18.78
C GLN A 92 -20.44 0.10 -17.39
N SER A 93 -21.68 0.35 -16.96
CA SER A 93 -22.16 -0.13 -15.67
C SER A 93 -21.99 -1.65 -15.55
N GLY A 94 -21.41 -2.12 -14.44
CA GLY A 94 -21.18 -3.55 -14.17
C GLY A 94 -19.93 -4.14 -14.81
N ILE A 95 -19.14 -3.36 -15.56
CA ILE A 95 -17.84 -3.84 -16.01
C ILE A 95 -16.87 -3.97 -14.85
N THR A 96 -16.14 -5.08 -14.81
CA THR A 96 -15.02 -5.26 -13.89
C THR A 96 -13.74 -5.09 -14.70
N ILE A 97 -12.89 -4.15 -14.29
CA ILE A 97 -11.55 -3.96 -14.83
C ILE A 97 -10.52 -4.26 -13.75
N ARG A 98 -9.33 -4.69 -14.18
CA ARG A 98 -8.25 -5.09 -13.28
C ARG A 98 -7.41 -3.90 -12.83
N PRO A 99 -6.96 -3.82 -11.57
CA PRO A 99 -5.94 -2.85 -11.16
C PRO A 99 -4.73 -2.87 -12.10
N GLY A 100 -4.13 -1.72 -12.36
CA GLY A 100 -3.08 -1.57 -13.37
C GLY A 100 -3.61 -1.42 -14.80
N THR A 101 -4.94 -1.42 -15.01
CA THR A 101 -5.56 -1.08 -16.30
C THR A 101 -5.47 0.42 -16.55
N ALA A 102 -5.10 0.82 -17.77
CA ALA A 102 -5.16 2.22 -18.17
C ALA A 102 -6.61 2.61 -18.50
N VAL A 103 -7.03 3.80 -18.09
CA VAL A 103 -8.34 4.37 -18.40
C VAL A 103 -8.17 5.68 -19.14
N PHE A 104 -9.12 6.00 -20.03
CA PHE A 104 -8.97 7.07 -21.02
C PHE A 104 -10.20 7.97 -21.07
N LEU A 105 -9.96 9.29 -21.25
CA LEU A 105 -11.01 10.25 -21.62
C LEU A 105 -11.03 10.43 -23.13
N VAL A 106 -12.22 10.41 -23.70
CA VAL A 106 -12.48 10.47 -25.14
C VAL A 106 -13.20 11.76 -25.46
N ASN A 107 -12.68 12.52 -26.43
CA ASN A 107 -13.37 13.71 -26.92
C ASN A 107 -14.40 13.36 -28.02
N SER A 108 -15.19 14.34 -28.46
CA SER A 108 -16.20 14.16 -29.51
C SER A 108 -15.66 13.67 -30.85
N ALA A 109 -14.35 13.84 -31.12
CA ALA A 109 -13.68 13.34 -32.31
C ALA A 109 -13.15 11.89 -32.14
N GLY A 110 -13.45 11.23 -31.02
CA GLY A 110 -12.96 9.89 -30.70
C GLY A 110 -11.50 9.83 -30.25
N SER A 111 -10.86 10.98 -29.99
CA SER A 111 -9.47 11.03 -29.54
C SER A 111 -9.37 10.84 -28.03
N ARG A 112 -8.56 9.86 -27.61
CA ARG A 112 -8.17 9.59 -26.23
C ARG A 112 -7.12 10.62 -25.84
N HIS A 113 -7.57 11.73 -25.28
CA HIS A 113 -6.73 12.91 -25.04
C HIS A 113 -6.15 12.95 -23.62
N HIS A 114 -6.58 12.03 -22.77
CA HIS A 114 -6.10 11.90 -21.39
C HIS A 114 -6.07 10.42 -20.99
N VAL A 115 -5.18 10.09 -20.05
CA VAL A 115 -5.00 8.72 -19.55
C VAL A 115 -4.67 8.72 -18.05
N GLY A 116 -5.19 7.73 -17.34
CA GLY A 116 -4.94 7.47 -15.92
C GLY A 116 -4.80 5.97 -15.65
N LEU A 117 -4.26 5.61 -14.49
CA LEU A 117 -4.11 4.20 -14.10
C LEU A 117 -5.17 3.86 -13.05
N PHE A 118 -6.04 2.90 -13.35
CA PHE A 118 -6.97 2.35 -12.37
C PHE A 118 -6.21 1.52 -11.35
N ILE A 119 -6.43 1.79 -10.06
CA ILE A 119 -5.70 1.15 -8.96
C ILE A 119 -6.62 0.28 -8.06
N GLY A 120 -7.87 0.07 -8.47
CA GLY A 120 -8.88 -0.61 -7.65
C GLY A 120 -9.82 0.35 -6.91
N ASN A 121 -10.89 -0.19 -6.32
CA ASN A 121 -11.85 0.54 -5.48
C ASN A 121 -12.32 1.89 -6.08
N ASP A 122 -12.80 1.86 -7.33
CA ASP A 122 -13.23 3.05 -8.09
C ASP A 122 -12.21 4.19 -8.18
N THR A 123 -10.93 3.91 -7.95
CA THR A 123 -9.89 4.93 -7.85
C THR A 123 -8.91 4.85 -9.01
N VAL A 124 -8.58 6.02 -9.55
CA VAL A 124 -7.63 6.21 -10.65
C VAL A 124 -6.58 7.22 -10.23
N ILE A 125 -5.30 6.94 -10.50
CA ILE A 125 -4.22 7.92 -10.38
C ILE A 125 -3.96 8.54 -11.75
N GLU A 126 -3.92 9.87 -11.81
CA GLU A 126 -3.70 10.62 -13.05
C GLU A 126 -2.79 11.83 -12.84
N ALA A 127 -1.97 12.16 -13.85
CA ALA A 127 -1.36 13.48 -13.95
C ALA A 127 -2.36 14.41 -14.63
N LYS A 128 -3.23 15.05 -13.83
CA LYS A 128 -4.47 15.70 -14.28
C LYS A 128 -4.29 16.97 -15.10
N GLY A 129 -3.22 17.71 -14.86
CA GLY A 129 -2.95 18.95 -15.59
C GLY A 129 -2.13 19.94 -14.77
N THR A 130 -1.61 20.98 -15.43
CA THR A 130 -0.59 21.88 -14.86
C THR A 130 -1.03 22.59 -13.58
N ALA A 131 -2.34 22.78 -13.37
CA ALA A 131 -2.86 23.37 -12.14
C ALA A 131 -2.87 22.37 -10.96
N TYR A 132 -2.89 21.06 -11.21
CA TYR A 132 -3.20 20.03 -10.22
C TYR A 132 -2.02 19.09 -9.91
N GLY A 133 -1.23 18.73 -10.92
CA GLY A 133 -0.18 17.71 -10.77
C GLY A 133 -0.74 16.28 -10.84
N VAL A 134 -0.08 15.35 -10.14
CA VAL A 134 -0.55 13.97 -9.96
C VAL A 134 -1.53 13.90 -8.80
N VAL A 135 -2.73 13.36 -9.06
CA VAL A 135 -3.87 13.31 -8.13
C VAL A 135 -4.67 12.02 -8.33
N THR A 136 -5.65 11.78 -7.46
CA THR A 136 -6.65 10.74 -7.66
C THR A 136 -7.94 11.28 -8.28
N SER A 137 -8.65 10.43 -9.01
CA SER A 137 -10.02 10.64 -9.47
C SER A 137 -10.84 9.35 -9.41
N LYS A 138 -12.16 9.50 -9.59
CA LYS A 138 -13.08 8.37 -9.60
C LYS A 138 -13.11 7.70 -10.98
N LEU A 139 -13.23 6.37 -11.02
CA LEU A 139 -13.38 5.61 -12.26
C LEU A 139 -14.58 6.09 -13.10
N SER A 140 -15.66 6.52 -12.46
CA SER A 140 -16.86 7.06 -13.12
C SER A 140 -16.63 8.35 -13.92
N HIS A 141 -15.45 8.99 -13.79
CA HIS A 141 -15.06 10.11 -14.62
C HIS A 141 -14.59 9.68 -16.03
N TRP A 142 -14.20 8.41 -16.20
CA TRP A 142 -13.48 7.92 -17.37
C TRP A 142 -14.40 7.20 -18.37
N ASP A 143 -14.06 7.24 -19.66
CA ASP A 143 -14.92 6.75 -20.73
C ASP A 143 -14.57 5.32 -21.17
N GLU A 144 -13.28 4.99 -21.18
CA GLU A 144 -12.77 3.74 -21.75
C GLU A 144 -11.60 3.18 -20.95
N TRP A 145 -11.32 1.90 -21.16
CA TRP A 145 -10.25 1.16 -20.48
C TRP A 145 -9.41 0.35 -21.47
N GLY A 146 -8.15 0.09 -21.12
CA GLY A 146 -7.25 -0.77 -21.88
C GLY A 146 -6.13 -1.36 -21.03
N GLU A 147 -5.98 -2.68 -21.11
CA GLU A 147 -4.89 -3.44 -20.50
C GLU A 147 -3.61 -3.31 -21.32
N LEU A 148 -2.50 -3.05 -20.64
CA LEU A 148 -1.27 -2.63 -21.28
C LEU A 148 -0.39 -3.83 -21.68
N THR A 149 0.14 -3.80 -22.90
CA THR A 149 1.13 -4.76 -23.40
C THR A 149 2.35 -4.79 -22.49
N GLY A 150 2.81 -5.99 -22.12
CA GLY A 150 3.97 -6.18 -21.28
C GLY A 150 3.70 -6.05 -19.78
N VAL A 151 2.44 -5.77 -19.40
CA VAL A 151 1.95 -5.87 -18.03
C VAL A 151 1.34 -7.25 -17.81
N ASP A 152 1.78 -7.88 -16.73
CA ASP A 152 1.25 -9.13 -16.23
C ASP A 152 0.12 -8.86 -15.24
N TYR A 153 -1.07 -9.38 -15.58
CA TYR A 153 -2.32 -9.30 -14.84
C TYR A 153 -2.75 -10.67 -14.28
N THR A 154 -1.95 -11.74 -14.45
CA THR A 154 -2.33 -13.11 -14.06
C THR A 154 -1.91 -13.47 -12.64
N ASN A 155 -0.99 -12.71 -12.04
CA ASN A 155 -0.75 -12.71 -10.59
C ASN A 155 -1.78 -11.88 -9.81
N GLU A 156 -3.02 -11.79 -10.32
CA GLU A 156 -4.20 -11.27 -9.59
C GLU A 156 -4.98 -12.40 -8.90
N GLY A 157 -4.27 -13.47 -8.53
CA GLY A 157 -4.79 -14.48 -7.63
C GLY A 157 -4.74 -13.97 -6.20
N SER A 158 -5.83 -13.34 -5.74
CA SER A 158 -6.13 -13.15 -4.31
C SER A 158 -5.07 -12.40 -3.49
N GLU A 159 -4.78 -11.15 -3.82
CA GLU A 159 -4.47 -10.18 -2.78
C GLU A 159 -5.45 -9.02 -2.92
N THR A 160 -6.26 -8.86 -1.88
CA THR A 160 -7.21 -7.77 -1.67
C THR A 160 -6.59 -6.44 -2.10
N VAL A 161 -7.33 -5.60 -2.82
CA VAL A 161 -7.00 -4.16 -2.92
C VAL A 161 -7.02 -3.64 -1.49
N VAL A 162 -5.85 -3.61 -0.83
CA VAL A 162 -5.81 -3.42 0.61
C VAL A 162 -6.30 -2.02 0.90
N ALA A 163 -7.41 -1.93 1.62
CA ALA A 163 -7.98 -0.67 2.02
C ALA A 163 -6.88 0.12 2.75
N THR A 164 -6.70 1.39 2.39
CA THR A 164 -5.77 2.25 3.12
C THR A 164 -6.27 2.41 4.55
N LEU A 165 -5.52 1.89 5.52
CA LEU A 165 -5.88 1.95 6.94
C LEU A 165 -5.23 3.16 7.61
N ARG A 166 -6.02 3.88 8.41
CA ARG A 166 -5.61 5.10 9.11
C ARG A 166 -6.35 5.26 10.42
N LYS A 167 -5.89 6.22 11.22
CA LYS A 167 -6.51 6.54 12.51
C LYS A 167 -8.03 6.72 12.39
N GLY A 168 -8.75 5.98 13.24
CA GLY A 168 -10.22 5.96 13.28
C GLY A 168 -10.86 4.75 12.60
N ASP A 169 -10.14 4.07 11.71
CA ASP A 169 -10.61 2.83 11.08
C ASP A 169 -10.70 1.70 12.12
N LYS A 170 -11.61 0.75 11.87
CA LYS A 170 -11.85 -0.41 12.74
C LYS A 170 -12.17 -1.64 11.91
N GLY A 171 -11.91 -2.81 12.48
CA GLY A 171 -12.30 -4.10 11.92
C GLY A 171 -11.12 -5.01 11.68
N GLU A 172 -11.39 -6.08 10.93
CA GLU A 172 -10.46 -7.19 10.73
C GLU A 172 -9.15 -6.76 10.05
N ASP A 173 -9.22 -5.89 9.04
CA ASP A 173 -8.04 -5.41 8.33
C ASP A 173 -7.06 -4.66 9.26
N VAL A 174 -7.60 -3.89 10.22
CA VAL A 174 -6.79 -3.21 11.24
C VAL A 174 -6.13 -4.22 12.18
N ARG A 175 -6.84 -5.28 12.54
CA ARG A 175 -6.33 -6.35 13.39
C ARG A 175 -5.19 -7.11 12.71
N VAL A 176 -5.33 -7.38 11.42
CA VAL A 176 -4.28 -7.99 10.58
C VAL A 176 -3.04 -7.10 10.52
N LEU A 177 -3.21 -5.79 10.30
CA LEU A 177 -2.11 -4.82 10.34
C LEU A 177 -1.40 -4.82 11.70
N GLN A 178 -2.15 -4.67 12.79
CA GLN A 178 -1.61 -4.67 14.16
C GLN A 178 -0.84 -5.97 14.47
N THR A 179 -1.35 -7.10 13.99
CA THR A 179 -0.69 -8.41 14.12
C THR A 179 0.65 -8.45 13.40
N LYS A 180 0.71 -7.95 12.15
CA LYS A 180 1.97 -7.87 11.39
C LYS A 180 2.98 -6.96 12.08
N LEU A 181 2.55 -5.79 12.56
CA LEU A 181 3.41 -4.86 13.28
C LEU A 181 4.01 -5.49 14.55
N LEU A 182 3.18 -6.16 15.36
CA LEU A 182 3.64 -6.87 16.55
C LEU A 182 4.65 -7.97 16.22
N ALA A 183 4.38 -8.78 15.19
CA ALA A 183 5.29 -9.84 14.75
C ALA A 183 6.65 -9.31 14.27
N LEU A 184 6.68 -8.09 13.72
CA LEU A 184 7.90 -7.41 13.30
C LEU A 184 8.57 -6.60 14.43
N GLY A 185 8.08 -6.73 15.67
CA GLY A 185 8.66 -6.07 16.85
C GLY A 185 8.17 -4.64 17.11
N TYR A 186 7.20 -4.12 16.34
CA TYR A 186 6.59 -2.82 16.60
C TYR A 186 5.50 -2.95 17.65
N GLY A 187 5.83 -2.55 18.88
CA GLY A 187 4.99 -2.75 20.05
C GLY A 187 3.63 -2.01 20.00
N LEU A 188 2.59 -2.72 20.46
CA LEU A 188 1.26 -2.19 20.78
C LEU A 188 0.93 -2.50 22.26
N PRO A 189 1.69 -1.96 23.23
CA PRO A 189 1.64 -2.35 24.65
C PRO A 189 0.29 -2.17 25.38
N LYS A 190 -0.57 -1.25 24.94
CA LYS A 190 -1.78 -0.84 25.66
C LYS A 190 -3.00 -1.65 25.25
N TYR A 191 -3.27 -1.78 23.96
CA TYR A 191 -4.48 -2.47 23.46
C TYR A 191 -4.18 -3.71 22.63
N GLY A 192 -2.95 -3.88 22.17
CA GLY A 192 -2.59 -4.99 21.28
C GLY A 192 -3.29 -4.90 19.92
N ALA A 193 -3.55 -6.07 19.32
CA ALA A 193 -4.29 -6.20 18.06
C ALA A 193 -5.81 -6.20 18.30
N ASP A 194 -6.34 -5.08 18.81
CA ASP A 194 -7.75 -4.92 19.17
C ASP A 194 -8.68 -4.61 17.98
N GLY A 195 -8.13 -4.50 16.76
CA GLY A 195 -8.87 -4.14 15.56
C GLY A 195 -9.31 -2.68 15.50
N SER A 196 -8.77 -1.80 16.35
CA SER A 196 -9.05 -0.36 16.34
C SER A 196 -7.80 0.46 16.02
N TYR A 197 -7.86 1.28 14.98
CA TYR A 197 -6.72 2.09 14.54
C TYR A 197 -6.61 3.36 15.40
N GLY A 198 -6.06 3.18 16.60
CA GLY A 198 -5.83 4.23 17.58
C GLY A 198 -4.48 4.93 17.45
N ALA A 199 -4.14 5.76 18.44
CA ALA A 199 -2.85 6.46 18.49
C ALA A 199 -1.65 5.51 18.56
N GLU A 200 -1.84 4.36 19.21
CA GLU A 200 -0.83 3.31 19.34
C GLU A 200 -0.51 2.66 17.99
N THR A 201 -1.51 2.23 17.23
CA THR A 201 -1.35 1.72 15.86
C THR A 201 -0.70 2.76 14.95
N THR A 202 -1.09 4.04 15.04
CA THR A 202 -0.45 5.13 14.29
C THR A 202 1.04 5.23 14.61
N ALA A 203 1.43 5.15 15.88
CA ALA A 203 2.84 5.22 16.29
C ALA A 203 3.64 4.03 15.77
N ALA A 204 3.10 2.81 15.87
CA ALA A 204 3.74 1.60 15.36
C ALA A 204 3.93 1.65 13.83
N VAL A 205 2.93 2.13 13.08
CA VAL A 205 3.05 2.29 11.62
C VAL A 205 4.10 3.35 11.27
N MET A 206 4.15 4.49 11.96
CA MET A 206 5.19 5.50 11.71
C MET A 206 6.60 4.97 12.01
N ALA A 207 6.76 4.16 13.07
CA ALA A 207 8.03 3.53 13.39
C ALA A 207 8.46 2.57 12.28
N PHE A 208 7.57 1.67 11.85
CA PHE A 208 7.81 0.77 10.73
C PHE A 208 8.17 1.52 9.45
N GLN A 209 7.40 2.56 9.12
CA GLN A 209 7.66 3.40 7.96
C GLN A 209 9.04 4.06 8.05
N THR A 210 9.41 4.58 9.21
CA THR A 210 10.74 5.19 9.42
C THR A 210 11.85 4.18 9.19
N ASP A 211 11.75 3.00 9.81
CA ASP A 211 12.77 1.95 9.75
C ASP A 211 12.94 1.39 8.32
N LYS A 212 11.86 1.36 7.54
CA LYS A 212 11.88 0.93 6.14
C LYS A 212 12.13 2.07 5.14
N GLY A 213 12.48 3.27 5.61
CA GLY A 213 12.79 4.42 4.75
C GLY A 213 11.59 4.97 3.98
N LEU A 214 10.37 4.69 4.45
CA LEU A 214 9.11 5.23 3.93
C LEU A 214 8.79 6.58 4.56
N VAL A 215 7.78 7.27 4.02
CA VAL A 215 7.23 8.46 4.67
C VAL A 215 6.49 8.03 5.93
N ALA A 216 6.97 8.47 7.09
CA ALA A 216 6.37 8.19 8.40
C ALA A 216 5.12 9.06 8.66
N ASP A 217 4.06 8.82 7.90
CA ASP A 217 2.78 9.55 8.01
C ASP A 217 1.73 8.83 8.88
N GLY A 218 2.02 7.60 9.31
CA GLY A 218 1.13 6.80 10.15
C GLY A 218 -0.11 6.30 9.42
N ILE A 219 -0.04 6.20 8.09
CA ILE A 219 -1.08 5.66 7.22
C ILE A 219 -0.57 4.37 6.59
N CYS A 220 -1.29 3.27 6.79
CA CYS A 220 -1.00 2.02 6.10
C CYS A 220 -1.65 2.01 4.72
N GLY A 221 -1.03 2.73 3.78
CA GLY A 221 -1.38 2.71 2.36
C GLY A 221 -0.72 1.56 1.60
N PRO A 222 -0.96 1.44 0.29
CA PRO A 222 -0.46 0.31 -0.52
C PRO A 222 1.06 0.10 -0.44
N ILE A 223 1.85 1.17 -0.30
CA ILE A 223 3.32 1.07 -0.16
C ILE A 223 3.68 0.48 1.20
N THR A 224 3.16 1.03 2.29
CA THR A 224 3.38 0.50 3.65
C THR A 224 2.96 -0.95 3.73
N GLN A 225 1.82 -1.29 3.12
CA GLN A 225 1.28 -2.63 3.11
C GLN A 225 2.14 -3.61 2.30
N ALA A 226 2.59 -3.22 1.11
CA ALA A 226 3.50 -4.02 0.31
C ALA A 226 4.81 -4.31 1.05
N VAL A 227 5.38 -3.33 1.75
CA VAL A 227 6.59 -3.55 2.55
C VAL A 227 6.28 -4.43 3.77
N LEU A 228 5.12 -4.28 4.43
CA LEU A 228 4.73 -5.17 5.53
C LEU A 228 4.61 -6.64 5.08
N ASP A 229 4.16 -6.85 3.84
CA ASP A 229 3.98 -8.18 3.26
C ASP A 229 5.30 -8.76 2.74
N ASP A 230 6.18 -7.93 2.20
CA ASP A 230 7.50 -8.31 1.68
C ASP A 230 8.55 -8.56 2.77
N VAL A 231 8.37 -8.03 3.97
CA VAL A 231 9.27 -8.35 5.10
C VAL A 231 9.15 -9.82 5.53
N LYS A 232 8.11 -10.55 5.07
CA LYS A 232 8.06 -12.02 5.21
C LYS A 232 9.06 -12.76 4.30
N THR A 233 9.63 -12.09 3.29
CA THR A 233 10.45 -12.70 2.24
C THR A 233 11.96 -12.47 2.37
N GLU A 234 12.41 -11.60 3.29
CA GLU A 234 13.84 -11.35 3.55
C GLU A 234 14.28 -11.78 4.96
N GLU A 235 14.17 -13.07 5.30
CA GLU A 235 15.00 -13.69 6.35
C GLU A 235 15.28 -15.16 6.03
N ILE A 236 16.08 -15.45 4.98
CA ILE A 236 17.04 -16.56 5.03
C ILE A 236 18.23 -16.18 4.14
N GLU A 237 19.25 -15.55 4.71
CA GLU A 237 20.65 -15.77 4.29
C GLU A 237 21.60 -15.42 5.45
N ASP A 238 22.06 -16.50 6.09
CA ASP A 238 23.30 -16.69 6.86
C ASP A 238 23.50 -16.07 8.27
N ASP A 239 23.72 -16.99 9.22
CA ASP A 239 24.51 -16.88 10.47
C ASP A 239 24.04 -15.97 11.64
N ALA A 240 22.91 -16.34 12.25
CA ALA A 240 22.72 -16.46 13.71
C ALA A 240 21.26 -16.89 13.94
N THR A 241 21.01 -18.07 14.49
CA THR A 241 19.64 -18.38 14.97
C THR A 241 19.36 -17.45 16.16
N PRO A 242 18.43 -16.49 16.07
CA PRO A 242 17.95 -15.82 17.28
C PRO A 242 17.20 -16.90 18.07
N GLU A 243 17.53 -17.08 19.35
CA GLU A 243 16.67 -17.86 20.25
C GLU A 243 15.30 -17.18 20.26
N MET A 244 14.33 -17.75 19.54
CA MET A 244 12.96 -17.28 19.59
C MET A 244 12.43 -17.57 20.99
N LYS A 245 12.18 -16.51 21.76
CA LYS A 245 11.53 -16.62 23.06
C LYS A 245 10.20 -17.34 22.91
N ARG A 246 9.85 -18.19 23.86
CA ARG A 246 8.57 -18.89 23.90
C ARG A 246 7.82 -18.52 25.17
N VAL A 247 6.50 -18.54 25.09
CA VAL A 247 5.63 -18.49 26.27
C VAL A 247 5.16 -19.91 26.57
N ILE A 248 5.56 -20.44 27.72
CA ILE A 248 5.11 -21.74 28.22
C ILE A 248 3.92 -21.52 29.14
N ILE A 249 2.85 -22.25 28.87
CA ILE A 249 1.64 -22.21 29.68
C ILE A 249 1.88 -22.99 30.97
N THR A 250 1.84 -22.29 32.09
CA THR A 250 1.96 -22.84 33.45
C THR A 250 0.62 -22.70 34.17
N ALA A 251 -0.19 -23.76 34.17
CA ALA A 251 -1.50 -23.77 34.79
C ALA A 251 -1.84 -25.10 35.46
N SER A 252 -2.63 -25.03 36.52
CA SER A 252 -3.23 -26.20 37.17
C SER A 252 -4.70 -26.31 36.78
N GLY A 253 -5.12 -27.40 36.13
CA GLY A 253 -6.53 -27.64 35.78
C GLY A 253 -6.83 -27.59 34.27
N ASP A 254 -7.97 -27.01 33.90
CA ASP A 254 -8.62 -27.15 32.57
C ASP A 254 -7.93 -26.39 31.41
N GLY A 255 -6.88 -25.62 31.71
CA GLY A 255 -6.10 -24.84 30.74
C GLY A 255 -6.20 -23.32 30.96
N VAL A 256 -5.60 -22.54 30.06
CA VAL A 256 -5.54 -21.07 30.11
C VAL A 256 -6.12 -20.46 28.86
N ASP A 257 -7.01 -19.49 29.03
CA ASP A 257 -7.61 -18.77 27.92
C ASP A 257 -6.58 -17.91 27.19
N ILE A 258 -6.53 -18.10 25.87
CA ILE A 258 -5.87 -17.20 24.94
C ILE A 258 -6.94 -16.32 24.30
N ARG A 259 -6.80 -15.00 24.43
CA ARG A 259 -7.83 -14.01 24.09
C ARG A 259 -7.39 -13.09 22.95
N ALA A 260 -8.37 -12.45 22.31
CA ALA A 260 -8.12 -11.51 21.21
C ALA A 260 -7.44 -10.20 21.65
N GLY A 261 -7.38 -9.91 22.95
CA GLY A 261 -6.71 -8.74 23.50
C GLY A 261 -6.21 -9.01 24.92
N ASN A 262 -5.41 -8.10 25.44
CA ASN A 262 -4.65 -8.24 26.68
C ASN A 262 -5.49 -8.08 27.97
N SER A 263 -6.75 -8.53 27.98
CA SER A 263 -7.59 -8.59 29.17
C SER A 263 -8.71 -9.63 29.06
N GLU A 264 -9.30 -10.02 30.19
CA GLU A 264 -10.43 -10.95 30.26
C GLU A 264 -11.70 -10.47 29.54
N GLN A 265 -11.77 -9.17 29.23
CA GLN A 265 -12.91 -8.55 28.55
C GLN A 265 -12.97 -8.91 27.06
N TYR A 266 -11.83 -9.30 26.48
CA TYR A 266 -11.73 -9.67 25.08
C TYR A 266 -12.19 -11.10 24.84
N SER A 267 -12.72 -11.33 23.64
CA SER A 267 -13.24 -12.64 23.23
C SER A 267 -12.19 -13.74 23.33
N LEU A 268 -12.62 -14.91 23.80
CA LEU A 268 -11.83 -16.14 23.81
C LEU A 268 -11.52 -16.56 22.37
N ILE A 269 -10.24 -16.82 22.08
CA ILE A 269 -9.80 -17.46 20.84
C ILE A 269 -9.78 -18.98 21.03
N THR A 270 -9.06 -19.43 22.06
CA THR A 270 -8.85 -20.84 22.38
C THR A 270 -8.40 -20.99 23.83
N THR A 271 -8.35 -22.22 24.33
CA THR A 271 -7.80 -22.55 25.65
C THR A 271 -6.58 -23.44 25.47
N ALA A 272 -5.45 -23.01 26.02
CA ALA A 272 -4.17 -23.71 25.95
C ALA A 272 -3.95 -24.60 27.17
N GLN A 273 -3.42 -25.80 26.96
CA GLN A 273 -3.18 -26.76 28.05
C GLN A 273 -1.83 -26.50 28.72
N ASN A 274 -1.70 -26.89 29.99
CA ASN A 274 -0.44 -26.79 30.73
C ASN A 274 0.73 -27.47 29.97
N GLY A 275 1.89 -26.81 29.95
CA GLY A 275 3.08 -27.24 29.22
C GLY A 275 3.06 -26.95 27.71
N THR A 276 1.94 -26.44 27.17
CA THR A 276 1.91 -25.95 25.77
C THR A 276 2.81 -24.74 25.65
N SER A 277 3.54 -24.62 24.54
CA SER A 277 4.37 -23.43 24.28
C SER A 277 4.02 -22.78 22.95
N TYR A 278 4.06 -21.45 22.95
CA TYR A 278 3.83 -20.62 21.77
C TYR A 278 5.01 -19.68 21.56
N ASP A 279 5.25 -19.27 20.32
CA ASP A 279 6.28 -18.28 20.05
C ASP A 279 5.87 -16.93 20.67
N TRP A 280 6.78 -16.33 21.42
CA TRP A 280 6.55 -15.04 22.08
C TRP A 280 6.60 -13.93 21.05
N VAL A 281 5.60 -13.04 21.10
CA VAL A 281 5.49 -11.89 20.19
C VAL A 281 5.79 -10.58 20.92
N ALA A 282 5.14 -10.35 22.06
CA ALA A 282 5.30 -9.14 22.85
C ALA A 282 4.78 -9.33 24.29
N THR A 283 5.08 -8.38 25.17
CA THR A 283 4.48 -8.31 26.52
C THR A 283 3.86 -6.93 26.69
N ALA A 284 2.57 -6.89 27.02
CA ALA A 284 1.85 -5.66 27.33
C ALA A 284 2.28 -5.10 28.70
N GLU A 285 2.08 -3.80 28.91
CA GLU A 285 2.40 -3.13 30.18
C GLU A 285 1.68 -3.76 31.39
N ASN A 286 0.50 -4.35 31.16
CA ASN A 286 -0.29 -5.03 32.18
C ASN A 286 0.15 -6.49 32.42
N GLY A 287 1.26 -6.93 31.84
CA GLY A 287 1.86 -8.24 32.05
C GLY A 287 1.29 -9.35 31.18
N TRP A 288 0.35 -9.09 30.27
CA TRP A 288 -0.13 -10.11 29.33
C TRP A 288 0.89 -10.35 28.22
N HIS A 289 1.06 -11.61 27.81
CA HIS A 289 1.96 -11.98 26.73
C HIS A 289 1.19 -12.23 25.45
N ALA A 290 1.61 -11.56 24.38
CA ALA A 290 1.19 -11.86 23.03
C ALA A 290 1.94 -13.10 22.53
N VAL A 291 1.20 -14.05 21.99
CA VAL A 291 1.69 -15.34 21.49
C VAL A 291 1.25 -15.55 20.04
N ALA A 292 2.12 -16.14 19.23
CA ALA A 292 1.81 -16.49 17.86
C ALA A 292 0.91 -17.75 17.80
N LEU A 293 -0.20 -17.64 17.09
CA LEU A 293 -1.06 -18.77 16.68
C LEU A 293 -1.00 -18.89 15.15
N GLU A 294 -1.40 -20.04 14.59
CA GLU A 294 -1.27 -20.34 13.15
C GLU A 294 -1.72 -19.19 12.23
N ASN A 295 -2.81 -18.48 12.57
CA ASN A 295 -3.39 -17.44 11.73
C ASN A 295 -3.60 -16.08 12.42
N GLN A 296 -3.19 -15.91 13.69
CA GLN A 296 -3.39 -14.66 14.43
C GLN A 296 -2.50 -14.58 15.68
N VAL A 297 -2.40 -13.40 16.28
CA VAL A 297 -1.82 -13.25 17.63
C VAL A 297 -2.92 -13.40 18.67
N GLY A 298 -2.64 -14.21 19.69
CA GLY A 298 -3.46 -14.32 20.89
C GLY A 298 -2.75 -13.71 22.10
N TRP A 299 -3.50 -13.42 23.15
CA TRP A 299 -2.97 -12.88 24.40
C TRP A 299 -3.26 -13.83 25.55
N VAL A 300 -2.23 -14.17 26.31
CA VAL A 300 -2.31 -14.97 27.53
C VAL A 300 -1.93 -14.14 28.74
N SER A 301 -2.61 -14.34 29.86
CA SER A 301 -2.24 -13.67 31.12
C SER A 301 -0.82 -14.09 31.54
N GLY A 302 0.02 -13.12 31.90
CA GLY A 302 1.37 -13.39 32.41
C GLY A 302 1.38 -14.10 33.76
N GLU A 303 0.25 -14.24 34.44
CA GLU A 303 0.10 -15.12 35.60
C GLU A 303 0.32 -16.60 35.24
N PHE A 304 -0.02 -16.98 34.01
CA PHE A 304 0.01 -18.37 33.54
C PHE A 304 0.90 -18.59 32.32
N GLY A 305 1.65 -17.57 31.88
CA GLY A 305 2.54 -17.66 30.74
C GLY A 305 3.96 -17.27 31.16
N GLN A 306 4.88 -18.23 31.22
CA GLN A 306 6.27 -17.97 31.52
C GLN A 306 7.07 -17.79 30.21
N ILE A 307 7.84 -16.70 30.09
CA ILE A 307 8.73 -16.48 28.96
C ILE A 307 10.05 -17.23 29.20
N GLU A 308 10.45 -18.07 28.24
CA GLU A 308 11.77 -18.72 28.15
C GLU A 308 12.49 -18.26 26.88
#